data_AF-A0AAD5KEG5-F1
#
_entry.id   AF-A0AAD5KEG5-F1
#
_cell.length_a   1.000
_cell.length_b   1.000
_cell.length_c   1.000
_cell.angle_alpha   90.00
_cell.angle_beta   90.00
_cell.angle_gamma   90.00
#
_symmetry.space_group_name_H-M   'P 1'
#
loop_
_entity.id
_entity.type
_entity.pdbx_description
1 polymer ?
#
loop_
_entity_poly.entity_id
_entity_poly.type
_entity_poly.pdbx_seq_one_letter_code
_entity_poly.pdbx_strand_id
1 'polypeptide(L)'
;MLSYRGVMLKKHLQIGVLKGAIDQATADAKFEAWLAEKDSKIAGKVDSITKAKSDARQVAQNAEAAKNQARIDAIKAKEDAQKAMLAAAEAANNPAPVAEAAEESAPEVAPEASAEGEAEA
;
A
#
# COMPACT_ATOMS: atom_id res chain seq x y z
N MET A 1 33.11 -12.44 -20.24
CA MET A 1 32.91 -13.11 -18.93
C MET A 1 33.11 -14.62 -19.08
N LEU A 2 34.36 -15.06 -19.14
CA LEU A 2 34.68 -16.48 -19.38
C LEU A 2 34.73 -17.29 -18.08
N SER A 3 35.22 -16.67 -17.01
CA SER A 3 35.29 -17.26 -15.67
C SER A 3 33.91 -17.47 -15.04
N TYR A 4 32.95 -16.56 -15.31
CA TYR A 4 31.59 -16.66 -14.79
C TYR A 4 30.83 -17.88 -15.31
N ARG A 5 30.99 -18.20 -16.60
CA ARG A 5 30.37 -19.38 -17.24
C ARG A 5 31.19 -20.67 -17.11
N GLY A 6 32.30 -20.65 -16.36
CA GLY A 6 33.09 -21.85 -16.06
C GLY A 6 33.92 -22.39 -17.21
N VAL A 7 33.99 -21.69 -18.34
CA VAL A 7 34.70 -22.18 -19.54
C VAL A 7 36.19 -22.42 -19.26
N MET A 8 36.81 -21.60 -18.41
CA MET A 8 38.19 -21.78 -17.95
C MET A 8 38.37 -23.04 -17.09
N LEU A 9 37.43 -23.33 -16.18
CA LEU A 9 37.48 -24.53 -15.34
C LEU A 9 37.29 -25.78 -16.18
N LYS A 10 36.33 -25.77 -17.11
CA LYS A 10 36.11 -26.87 -18.06
C LYS A 10 37.37 -27.17 -18.87
N LYS A 11 38.06 -26.13 -19.36
CA LYS A 11 39.33 -26.29 -20.08
C LYS A 11 40.42 -26.90 -19.19
N HIS A 12 40.55 -26.44 -17.95
CA HIS A 12 41.52 -26.98 -17.00
C HIS A 12 41.28 -28.47 -16.73
N LEU A 13 40.03 -28.85 -16.46
CA LEU A 13 39.66 -30.25 -16.24
C LEU A 13 39.94 -31.10 -17.49
N GLN A 14 39.60 -30.61 -18.68
CA GLN A 14 39.91 -31.29 -19.94
C GLN A 14 41.43 -31.46 -20.17
N ILE A 15 42.27 -30.49 -19.79
CA ILE A 15 43.73 -30.65 -19.86
C ILE A 15 44.19 -31.77 -18.91
N GLY A 16 43.56 -31.91 -17.74
CA GLY A 16 43.80 -33.03 -16.84
C GLY A 16 43.44 -34.39 -17.46
N VAL A 17 42.30 -34.46 -18.16
CA VAL A 17 41.88 -35.67 -18.90
C VAL A 17 42.85 -36.01 -20.02
N LEU A 18 43.23 -35.02 -20.84
CA LEU A 18 44.18 -35.21 -21.95
C LEU A 18 45.56 -35.66 -21.47
N LYS A 19 45.96 -35.26 -20.26
CA LYS A 19 47.21 -35.69 -19.63
C LYS A 19 47.08 -37.00 -18.85
N GLY A 20 45.88 -37.60 -18.77
CA GLY A 20 45.62 -38.82 -18.02
C GLY A 20 45.64 -38.65 -16.50
N ALA A 21 45.62 -37.42 -15.99
CA ALA A 21 45.65 -37.15 -14.55
C ALA A 21 44.28 -37.40 -13.87
N ILE A 22 43.19 -37.25 -14.63
CA ILE A 22 41.81 -37.54 -14.22
C ILE A 22 41.08 -38.19 -15.39
N ASP A 23 40.02 -38.96 -15.12
CA ASP A 23 39.13 -39.48 -16.15
C ASP A 23 38.06 -38.45 -16.56
N GLN A 24 37.37 -38.73 -17.66
CA GLN A 24 36.31 -37.87 -18.17
C GLN A 24 35.13 -37.76 -17.18
N ALA A 25 34.77 -38.87 -16.51
CA ALA A 25 33.68 -38.90 -15.55
C ALA A 25 33.94 -37.99 -14.32
N THR A 26 35.16 -38.02 -13.77
CA THR A 26 35.55 -37.15 -12.64
C THR A 26 35.60 -35.68 -13.07
N ALA A 27 36.07 -35.40 -14.29
CA ALA A 27 36.08 -34.06 -14.83
C ALA A 27 34.66 -33.48 -14.92
N ASP A 28 33.71 -34.24 -15.47
CA ASP A 28 32.33 -33.81 -15.62
C ASP A 28 31.64 -33.65 -14.25
N ALA A 29 31.81 -34.60 -13.33
CA ALA A 29 31.27 -34.51 -11.97
C ALA A 29 31.78 -33.26 -11.21
N LYS A 30 33.08 -32.93 -11.34
CA LYS A 30 33.65 -31.72 -10.74
C LYS A 30 33.11 -30.44 -11.37
N PHE A 31 32.89 -30.45 -12.68
CA PHE A 31 32.35 -29.29 -13.39
C PHE A 31 30.88 -29.05 -13.03
N GLU A 32 30.06 -30.10 -12.96
CA GLU A 32 28.67 -30.04 -12.53
C GLU A 32 28.55 -29.57 -11.08
N ALA A 33 29.37 -30.10 -10.16
CA ALA A 33 29.41 -29.63 -8.77
C ALA A 33 29.74 -28.13 -8.69
N TRP A 34 30.71 -27.67 -9.49
CA TRP A 34 31.05 -26.24 -9.57
C TRP A 34 29.90 -25.41 -10.12
N LEU A 35 29.19 -25.89 -11.16
CA LEU A 35 28.02 -25.20 -11.70
C LEU A 35 26.92 -25.06 -10.65
N ALA A 36 26.57 -26.15 -9.96
CA ALA A 36 25.55 -26.14 -8.92
C ALA A 36 25.90 -25.16 -7.78
N GLU A 37 27.16 -25.13 -7.33
CA GLU A 37 27.63 -24.18 -6.33
C GLU A 37 27.52 -22.72 -6.83
N LYS A 38 27.88 -22.47 -8.09
CA LYS A 38 27.77 -21.15 -8.70
C LYS A 38 26.33 -20.70 -8.85
N ASP A 39 25.46 -21.57 -9.34
CA ASP A 39 24.04 -21.28 -9.52
C ASP A 39 23.36 -21.01 -8.17
N SER A 40 23.70 -21.79 -7.14
CA SER A 40 23.23 -21.54 -5.77
C SER A 40 23.66 -20.16 -5.25
N LYS A 41 24.93 -19.77 -5.47
CA LYS A 41 25.44 -18.45 -5.08
C LYS A 41 24.75 -17.32 -5.85
N ILE A 42 24.51 -17.51 -7.15
CA ILE A 42 23.82 -16.54 -8.00
C ILE A 42 22.37 -16.39 -7.53
N ALA A 43 21.65 -17.49 -7.32
CA ALA A 43 20.28 -17.49 -6.82
C ALA A 43 20.18 -16.77 -5.47
N GLY A 44 21.06 -17.10 -4.51
CA GLY A 44 21.09 -16.41 -3.21
C GLY A 44 21.35 -14.90 -3.34
N LYS A 45 22.17 -14.47 -4.31
CA LYS A 45 22.39 -13.04 -4.56
C LYS A 45 21.14 -12.39 -5.16
N VAL A 46 20.48 -13.03 -6.12
CA VAL A 46 19.24 -12.55 -6.74
C VAL A 46 18.15 -12.40 -5.68
N ASP A 47 17.98 -13.39 -4.81
CA ASP A 47 17.01 -13.36 -3.71
C ASP A 47 17.29 -12.21 -2.75
N SER A 48 18.55 -12.00 -2.37
CA SER A 48 18.94 -10.89 -1.48
C SER A 48 18.62 -9.52 -2.08
N ILE A 49 18.88 -9.33 -3.39
CA ILE A 49 18.61 -8.08 -4.09
C ILE A 49 17.09 -7.87 -4.21
N THR A 50 16.36 -8.92 -4.56
CA THR A 50 14.89 -8.87 -4.71
C THR A 50 14.22 -8.52 -3.39
N LYS A 51 14.64 -9.17 -2.31
CA LYS A 51 14.15 -8.88 -0.95
C LYS A 51 14.46 -7.44 -0.54
N ALA A 52 15.71 -7.00 -0.68
CA ALA A 52 16.09 -5.62 -0.36
C ALA A 52 15.28 -4.58 -1.15
N LYS A 53 15.01 -4.83 -2.44
CA LYS A 53 14.16 -3.96 -3.26
C LYS A 53 12.71 -3.95 -2.79
N SER A 54 12.17 -5.10 -2.43
CA SER A 54 10.81 -5.22 -1.89
C SER A 54 10.67 -4.46 -0.57
N ASP A 55 11.60 -4.68 0.36
CA ASP A 55 11.61 -4.04 1.67
C ASP A 55 11.73 -2.51 1.54
N ALA A 56 12.64 -2.02 0.69
CA ALA A 56 12.78 -0.60 0.41
C ALA A 56 11.50 0.01 -0.18
N ARG A 57 10.82 -0.70 -1.10
CA ARG A 57 9.55 -0.26 -1.68
C ARG A 57 8.43 -0.22 -0.63
N GLN A 58 8.39 -1.19 0.28
CA GLN A 58 7.39 -1.22 1.35
C GLN A 58 7.61 -0.07 2.34
N VAL A 59 8.86 0.20 2.73
CA VAL A 59 9.20 1.34 3.59
C VAL A 59 8.81 2.67 2.93
N ALA A 60 9.10 2.85 1.65
CA ALA A 60 8.71 4.05 0.91
C ALA A 60 7.19 4.25 0.87
N GLN A 61 6.44 3.19 0.55
CA GLN A 61 4.97 3.24 0.54
C GLN A 61 4.38 3.56 1.91
N ASN A 62 4.89 2.95 2.99
CA ASN A 62 4.43 3.25 4.34
C ASN A 62 4.71 4.70 4.74
N ALA A 63 5.88 5.24 4.35
CA ALA A 63 6.23 6.64 4.61
C ALA A 63 5.33 7.61 3.81
N GLU A 64 4.99 7.29 2.56
CA GLU A 64 4.05 8.08 1.75
C GLU A 64 2.63 8.01 2.33
N ALA A 65 2.15 6.83 2.73
CA ALA A 65 0.85 6.65 3.34
C ALA A 65 0.71 7.45 4.64
N ALA A 66 1.73 7.41 5.51
CA ALA A 66 1.75 8.19 6.75
C ALA A 66 1.69 9.71 6.48
N LYS A 67 2.45 10.20 5.48
CA LYS A 67 2.40 11.62 5.08
C LYS A 67 1.05 12.01 4.51
N ASN A 68 0.45 11.17 3.69
CA ASN A 68 -0.86 11.42 3.11
C ASN A 68 -1.94 11.45 4.20
N GLN A 69 -1.92 10.50 5.12
CA GLN A 69 -2.85 10.46 6.25
C GLN A 69 -2.72 11.71 7.11
N ALA A 70 -1.50 12.09 7.50
CA ALA A 70 -1.26 13.33 8.25
C ALA A 70 -1.75 14.58 7.51
N ARG A 71 -1.63 14.62 6.18
CA ARG A 71 -2.14 15.72 5.36
C ARG A 71 -3.68 15.75 5.37
N ILE A 72 -4.33 14.60 5.23
CA ILE A 72 -5.79 14.48 5.27
C ILE A 72 -6.32 14.94 6.62
N ASP A 73 -5.71 14.48 7.72
CA ASP A 73 -6.15 14.82 9.07
C ASP A 73 -5.96 16.32 9.37
N ALA A 74 -4.85 16.90 8.90
CA ALA A 74 -4.62 18.34 9.02
C ALA A 74 -5.61 19.19 8.20
N ILE A 75 -6.05 18.70 7.03
CA ILE A 75 -7.07 19.39 6.23
C ILE A 75 -8.42 19.33 6.95
N LYS A 76 -8.85 18.15 7.40
CA LYS A 76 -10.11 17.99 8.15
C LYS A 76 -10.16 18.87 9.39
N ALA A 77 -9.09 18.90 10.18
CA ALA A 77 -9.01 19.75 11.36
C ALA A 77 -9.14 21.25 11.02
N LYS A 78 -8.59 21.69 9.89
CA LYS A 78 -8.75 23.08 9.42
C LYS A 78 -10.16 23.38 8.92
N GLU A 79 -10.77 22.45 8.20
CA GLU A 79 -12.15 22.57 7.71
C GLU A 79 -13.14 22.63 8.88
N ASP A 80 -12.99 21.75 9.88
CA ASP A 80 -13.80 21.75 11.09
C ASP A 80 -13.64 23.07 11.87
N ALA A 81 -12.41 23.56 12.01
CA ALA A 81 -12.13 24.84 12.65
C ALA A 81 -12.75 26.02 11.88
N GLN A 82 -12.66 26.04 10.54
CA GLN A 82 -13.30 27.08 9.72
C GLN A 82 -14.83 27.01 9.83
N LYS A 83 -15.41 25.82 9.81
CA LYS A 83 -16.87 25.64 9.96
C LYS A 83 -17.36 26.12 11.32
N ALA A 84 -16.64 25.80 12.39
CA ALA A 84 -16.95 26.31 13.73
C ALA A 84 -16.85 27.84 13.80
N MET A 85 -15.84 28.43 13.16
CA MET A 85 -15.65 29.88 13.12
C MET A 85 -16.73 30.60 12.32
N LEU A 86 -17.17 30.03 11.19
CA LEU A 86 -18.30 30.53 10.41
C LEU A 86 -19.62 30.44 11.20
N ALA A 87 -19.88 29.31 11.87
CA ALA A 87 -21.06 29.15 12.71
C ALA A 87 -21.09 30.14 13.88
N ALA A 88 -19.94 30.40 14.51
CA ALA A 88 -19.82 31.42 15.56
C ALA A 88 -20.03 32.85 15.03
N ALA A 89 -19.53 33.16 13.83
CA ALA A 89 -19.74 34.45 13.19
C ALA A 89 -21.21 34.67 12.79
N GLU A 90 -21.88 33.63 12.31
CA GLU A 90 -23.32 33.68 11.96
C GLU A 90 -24.19 33.84 13.22
N ALA A 91 -23.87 33.14 14.31
CA ALA A 91 -24.52 33.33 15.60
C ALA A 91 -24.31 34.73 16.20
N ALA A 92 -23.14 35.35 15.96
CA ALA A 92 -22.85 36.71 16.43
C ALA A 92 -23.52 37.80 15.57
N ASN A 93 -23.71 37.56 14.27
CA ASN A 93 -24.33 38.52 13.35
C ASN A 93 -25.87 38.43 13.31
N ASN A 94 -26.46 37.39 13.90
CA ASN A 94 -27.89 37.25 14.07
C ASN A 94 -28.23 36.75 15.49
N PRO A 95 -28.23 37.64 16.51
CA PRO A 95 -28.76 37.28 17.81
C PRO A 95 -30.27 37.10 17.65
N ALA A 96 -30.73 35.84 17.59
CA ALA A 96 -32.15 35.55 17.60
C ALA A 96 -32.81 36.24 18.82
N PRO A 97 -34.03 36.80 18.66
CA PRO A 97 -34.69 37.61 19.67
C PRO A 97 -34.86 36.82 20.97
N VAL A 98 -34.60 37.55 22.06
CA VAL A 98 -34.86 37.15 23.43
C VAL A 98 -36.28 36.59 23.55
N ALA A 99 -36.41 35.48 24.26
CA ALA A 99 -37.67 34.95 24.74
C ALA A 99 -38.49 36.03 25.46
N GLU A 100 -39.67 36.35 24.94
CA GLU A 100 -40.78 36.99 25.65
C GLU A 100 -42.03 36.19 25.23
N ALA A 101 -42.47 35.25 26.08
CA ALA A 101 -43.67 35.41 26.91
C ALA A 101 -44.92 35.68 26.04
N ALA A 102 -45.71 34.63 25.74
CA ALA A 102 -46.89 34.22 26.50
C ALA A 102 -48.16 34.97 26.04
N GLU A 103 -49.23 34.18 25.83
CA GLU A 103 -50.60 34.55 25.41
C GLU A 103 -50.70 35.01 23.93
N GLU A 104 -51.60 34.49 23.09
CA GLU A 104 -53.02 34.32 23.34
C GLU A 104 -53.67 33.43 22.26
N SER A 105 -54.65 32.62 22.70
CA SER A 105 -55.80 32.09 21.93
C SER A 105 -55.60 31.02 20.84
N ALA A 106 -55.81 29.77 21.26
CA ALA A 106 -56.73 28.83 20.58
C ALA A 106 -58.20 29.36 20.69
N PRO A 107 -59.24 28.83 19.99
CA PRO A 107 -59.34 27.49 19.38
C PRO A 107 -60.16 27.36 18.05
N GLU A 108 -60.27 26.10 17.60
CA GLU A 108 -61.37 25.49 16.80
C GLU A 108 -61.42 25.85 15.30
N VAL A 109 -61.56 24.94 14.33
CA VAL A 109 -62.49 23.80 14.21
C VAL A 109 -61.93 22.78 13.20
N ALA A 110 -61.92 21.49 13.56
CA ALA A 110 -61.88 20.35 12.63
C ALA A 110 -63.32 20.03 12.18
N PRO A 111 -63.58 19.49 10.97
CA PRO A 111 -63.45 18.02 10.86
C PRO A 111 -63.03 17.47 9.49
N GLU A 112 -62.45 16.28 9.58
CA GLU A 112 -62.45 15.11 8.68
C GLU A 112 -62.92 15.25 7.22
N ALA A 113 -62.07 14.76 6.31
CA ALA A 113 -62.50 13.88 5.24
C ALA A 113 -61.43 12.80 4.99
N SER A 114 -61.73 11.60 5.47
CA SER A 114 -61.11 10.33 5.08
C SER A 114 -61.48 9.99 3.63
N ALA A 115 -60.51 9.55 2.82
CA ALA A 115 -60.75 8.56 1.77
C ALA A 115 -59.41 7.94 1.31
N GLU A 116 -59.28 6.65 1.61
CA GLU A 116 -58.37 5.65 1.06
C GLU A 116 -58.17 5.71 -0.46
N GLY A 117 -57.02 5.21 -0.91
CA GLY A 117 -56.70 4.94 -2.31
C GLY A 117 -55.34 4.26 -2.46
N GLU A 118 -55.24 3.04 -1.97
CA GLU A 118 -54.17 2.05 -2.19
C GLU A 118 -54.22 1.47 -3.63
N ALA A 119 -53.10 0.88 -4.06
CA ALA A 119 -52.93 -0.06 -5.20
C ALA A 119 -52.99 0.52 -6.62
N GLU A 120 -52.30 0.02 -7.65
CA GLU A 120 -51.26 -1.01 -7.88
C GLU A 120 -51.02 -1.03 -9.42
N ALA A 121 -49.91 -1.65 -9.85
CA ALA A 121 -49.57 -2.17 -11.19
C ALA A 121 -48.58 -1.37 -12.03
#